data_AF-A0AAN9S6B2-F1
#
_entry.id   AF-A0AAN9S6B2-F1
#
_cell.length_a   1.000
_cell.length_b   1.000
_cell.length_c   1.000
_cell.angle_alpha   90.00
_cell.angle_beta   90.00
_cell.angle_gamma   90.00
#
_symmetry.space_group_name_H-M   'P 1'
#
loop_
_entity.id
_entity.type
_entity.pdbx_description
1 polymer ?
#
loop_
_entity_poly.entity_id
_entity_poly.type
_entity_poly.pdbx_seq_one_letter_code
_entity_poly.pdbx_strand_id
1 'polypeptide(L)'
;MPLDNRKKETVRKELYSLIAKTLTFVQREYKSYISHRIPDPCDCNPSSLHSNSATSTPLPGSPFHHFLFCTILKPEGFTRDVTMSDEEREEKELDLTSPEVVTKYKSAAEIVNKALQLVVSECKPKAKIVDLCEKGDSYMREQTGNMYKNVKRKIERGVAFPTCVSVNNTVCHFSPLASDVSVLEEGDIVKIDMACHIDGFIASVAHTHVLQEGPVTGRAADAIAAANTAAEVALRLVRPGRKNKDVSEAIQKVAAAYDCKIVEGVLSHQMKQFVIDGNKVVLSVSNPDTRVDDAEFEENEVYAIDIVASTGDGKPKLLDEKQTTIYKRAVDKSYHLKIKASRFIFSEISQKFPIMPFSARALEEKRARLGLVECVNHELLQPYPVLHEKHGDYVAQIKFTVLLMPNGSDRITSHALQELQPTKTIDDPEIKAWLALGTKTKKKGGGKKKKGKKGTEAEAEPMEATNGATSQQQD
;
A
#
# COMPACT_ATOMS: atom_id res chain seq x y z
N MET A 1 13.10 -34.71 48.47
CA MET A 1 12.45 -34.18 49.70
C MET A 1 11.37 -33.18 49.27
N PRO A 2 10.09 -33.38 49.60
CA PRO A 2 9.07 -32.40 49.25
C PRO A 2 9.14 -31.21 50.21
N LEU A 3 9.40 -30.02 49.66
CA LEU A 3 9.42 -28.75 50.39
C LEU A 3 8.00 -28.41 50.87
N ASP A 4 7.89 -28.22 52.18
CA ASP A 4 6.67 -28.04 52.97
C ASP A 4 5.83 -26.83 52.50
N ASN A 5 4.73 -27.12 51.79
CA ASN A 5 3.78 -26.12 51.27
C ASN A 5 3.18 -25.24 52.37
N ARG A 6 3.19 -25.67 53.64
CA ARG A 6 2.68 -24.85 54.75
C ARG A 6 3.53 -23.62 55.02
N LYS A 7 4.85 -23.68 54.83
CA LYS A 7 5.72 -22.50 55.03
C LYS A 7 5.49 -21.42 53.97
N LYS A 8 5.22 -21.80 52.72
CA LYS A 8 4.94 -20.85 51.63
C LYS A 8 3.63 -20.09 51.85
N GLU A 9 2.64 -20.75 52.45
CA GLU A 9 1.34 -20.15 52.69
C GLU A 9 1.34 -19.19 53.89
N THR A 10 2.12 -19.48 54.93
CA THR A 10 2.37 -18.54 56.04
C THR A 10 3.08 -17.28 55.56
N VAL A 11 4.14 -17.42 54.74
CA VAL A 11 4.87 -16.28 54.18
C VAL A 11 3.98 -15.42 53.28
N ARG A 12 3.09 -16.04 52.48
CA ARG A 12 2.10 -15.29 51.69
C ARG A 12 1.15 -14.48 52.58
N LYS A 13 0.61 -15.07 53.65
CA LYS A 13 -0.32 -14.37 54.55
C LYS A 13 0.36 -13.21 55.28
N GLU A 14 1.61 -13.36 55.70
CA GLU A 14 2.39 -12.26 56.30
C GLU A 14 2.67 -11.14 55.30
N LEU A 15 3.00 -11.47 54.05
CA LEU A 15 3.24 -10.49 52.99
C LEU A 15 1.97 -9.70 52.64
N TYR A 16 0.81 -10.35 52.53
CA TYR A 16 -0.47 -9.67 52.29
C TYR A 16 -0.86 -8.75 53.46
N SER A 17 -0.59 -9.16 54.71
CA SER A 17 -0.82 -8.31 55.88
C SER A 17 0.07 -7.06 55.86
N LEU A 18 1.33 -7.19 55.46
CA LEU A 18 2.27 -6.08 55.37
C LEU A 18 1.89 -5.09 54.25
N ILE A 19 1.45 -5.60 53.10
CA ILE A 19 0.96 -4.78 51.98
C ILE A 19 -0.29 -3.98 52.37
N ALA A 20 -1.25 -4.62 53.05
CA ALA A 20 -2.46 -3.95 53.52
C ALA A 20 -2.17 -2.83 54.53
N LYS A 21 -1.24 -3.07 55.47
CA LYS A 21 -0.80 -2.05 56.43
C LYS A 21 -0.13 -0.86 55.75
N THR A 22 0.67 -1.12 54.72
CA THR A 22 1.38 -0.08 53.95
C THR A 22 0.41 0.77 53.11
N LEU A 23 -0.57 0.15 52.45
CA LEU A 23 -1.61 0.87 51.69
C LEU A 23 -2.47 1.76 52.59
N THR A 24 -2.81 1.30 53.79
CA THR A 24 -3.58 2.09 54.76
C THR A 24 -2.79 3.30 55.27
N PHE A 25 -1.48 3.16 55.46
CA PHE A 25 -0.57 4.26 55.81
C PHE A 25 -0.48 5.30 54.69
N VAL A 26 -0.30 4.87 53.44
CA VAL A 26 -0.23 5.77 52.27
C VAL A 26 -1.55 6.52 52.06
N GLN A 27 -2.71 5.86 52.22
CA GLN A 27 -4.00 6.54 52.12
C GLN A 27 -4.22 7.58 53.22
N ARG A 28 -3.69 7.35 54.42
CA ARG A 28 -3.75 8.31 55.54
C ARG A 28 -2.87 9.54 55.29
N GLU A 29 -1.65 9.35 54.79
CA GLU A 29 -0.76 10.44 54.39
C GLU A 29 -1.32 11.25 53.22
N TYR A 30 -1.92 10.59 52.22
CA TYR A 30 -2.50 11.26 51.06
C TYR A 30 -3.71 12.14 51.43
N LYS A 31 -4.54 11.72 52.41
CA LYS A 31 -5.61 12.56 52.96
C LYS A 31 -5.10 13.77 53.73
N SER A 32 -3.99 13.62 54.46
CA SER A 32 -3.33 14.74 55.16
C SER A 32 -2.78 15.79 54.17
N TYR A 33 -2.22 15.32 53.05
CA TYR A 33 -1.62 16.14 52.00
C TYR A 33 -2.65 17.00 51.23
N ILE A 34 -3.86 16.46 50.96
CA ILE A 34 -4.92 17.20 50.25
C ILE A 34 -5.55 18.30 51.12
N SER A 35 -5.56 18.15 52.45
CA SER A 35 -6.10 19.14 53.39
C SER A 35 -5.27 20.44 53.48
N HIS A 36 -4.04 20.47 52.94
CA HIS A 36 -3.10 21.59 53.15
C HIS A 36 -2.85 22.46 51.90
N ARG A 37 -3.58 22.30 50.80
CA ARG A 37 -3.44 23.15 49.60
C ARG A 37 -4.74 23.42 48.84
N ILE A 38 -5.66 24.15 49.47
CA ILE A 38 -6.64 24.98 48.76
C ILE A 38 -6.50 26.40 49.33
N PRO A 39 -6.03 27.40 48.55
CA PRO A 39 -6.12 28.79 48.96
C PRO A 39 -7.52 29.35 48.68
N ASP A 40 -8.02 30.15 49.62
CA ASP A 40 -9.29 30.87 49.55
C ASP A 40 -9.37 31.82 48.33
N PRO A 41 -10.54 32.04 47.71
CA PRO A 41 -10.73 33.10 46.73
C PRO A 41 -10.90 34.46 47.43
N CYS A 42 -10.09 35.42 47.01
CA CYS A 42 -10.07 36.81 47.44
C CYS A 42 -11.38 37.57 47.17
N ASP A 43 -11.66 38.51 48.09
CA ASP A 43 -12.62 39.61 48.03
C ASP A 43 -12.55 40.47 46.77
N CYS A 44 -13.72 40.84 46.23
CA CYS A 44 -13.99 42.17 45.65
C CYS A 44 -15.51 42.50 45.76
N ASN A 45 -15.76 43.71 46.28
CA ASN A 45 -17.00 44.27 46.88
C ASN A 45 -18.16 44.57 45.88
N PRO A 46 -19.40 44.84 46.36
CA PRO A 46 -20.62 45.01 45.58
C PRO A 46 -21.01 46.48 45.36
N SER A 47 -21.81 46.76 44.32
CA SER A 47 -22.86 47.80 44.37
C SER A 47 -23.73 47.84 43.11
N SER A 48 -25.03 48.06 43.37
CA SER A 48 -26.05 48.69 42.53
C SER A 48 -27.16 47.81 41.90
N LEU A 49 -28.38 48.09 42.40
CA LEU A 49 -29.70 48.15 41.73
C LEU A 49 -30.45 46.81 41.52
N HIS A 50 -31.50 46.53 42.31
CA HIS A 50 -32.94 46.85 42.03
C HIS A 50 -33.42 46.25 40.70
N SER A 51 -34.50 45.47 40.57
CA SER A 51 -35.72 45.29 41.37
C SER A 51 -36.62 44.24 40.69
N ASN A 52 -37.53 43.62 41.47
CA ASN A 52 -38.81 42.99 41.06
C ASN A 52 -38.72 41.64 40.29
N SER A 53 -39.61 40.65 40.41
CA SER A 53 -40.69 40.24 41.33
C SER A 53 -41.37 39.06 40.60
N ALA A 54 -41.65 37.93 41.27
CA ALA A 54 -42.83 37.05 41.09
C ALA A 54 -42.54 35.56 41.38
N THR A 55 -43.08 35.09 42.51
CA THR A 55 -44.04 33.94 42.67
C THR A 55 -44.20 32.98 41.49
N SER A 56 -44.34 31.64 41.60
CA SER A 56 -44.84 30.76 42.66
C SER A 56 -44.64 29.28 42.24
N THR A 57 -44.41 28.40 43.22
CA THR A 57 -44.47 26.91 43.19
C THR A 57 -45.91 26.38 42.94
N PRO A 58 -46.16 25.13 42.45
CA PRO A 58 -45.84 23.87 43.16
C PRO A 58 -45.41 22.63 42.33
N LEU A 59 -44.76 21.69 43.05
CA LEU A 59 -44.45 20.26 42.75
C LEU A 59 -45.74 19.44 42.41
N PRO A 60 -45.71 18.17 41.89
CA PRO A 60 -44.69 17.12 42.07
C PRO A 60 -44.44 16.13 40.90
N GLY A 61 -43.40 15.29 41.00
CA GLY A 61 -43.27 14.03 40.23
C GLY A 61 -41.84 13.64 39.85
N SER A 62 -41.16 12.88 40.71
CA SER A 62 -39.90 12.17 40.42
C SER A 62 -40.13 11.07 39.35
N PRO A 63 -39.15 10.69 38.48
CA PRO A 63 -37.90 10.08 38.92
C PRO A 63 -36.69 10.39 38.02
N PHE A 64 -35.78 11.25 38.46
CA PHE A 64 -34.45 11.36 37.86
C PHE A 64 -33.40 11.48 38.97
N HIS A 65 -32.95 10.33 39.44
CA HIS A 65 -31.64 10.17 40.07
C HIS A 65 -30.90 9.07 39.31
N HIS A 66 -30.55 9.36 38.07
CA HIS A 66 -29.50 8.63 37.37
C HIS A 66 -28.82 9.59 36.41
N PHE A 67 -27.49 9.50 36.35
CA PHE A 67 -26.58 10.34 35.56
C PHE A 67 -26.14 11.67 36.17
N LEU A 68 -25.38 11.61 37.27
CA LEU A 68 -24.06 12.27 37.30
C LEU A 68 -23.20 11.70 38.42
N PHE A 69 -22.39 10.68 38.15
CA PHE A 69 -21.04 10.45 38.72
C PHE A 69 -20.52 9.11 38.21
N CYS A 70 -19.77 9.12 37.10
CA CYS A 70 -18.87 8.01 36.79
C CYS A 70 -17.77 8.47 35.84
N THR A 71 -16.77 9.17 36.38
CA THR A 71 -15.44 9.21 35.77
C THR A 71 -14.43 9.38 36.88
N ILE A 72 -13.97 8.25 37.43
CA ILE A 72 -12.61 7.93 37.88
C ILE A 72 -12.71 6.48 38.34
N LEU A 73 -12.67 5.55 37.40
CA LEU A 73 -12.18 4.18 37.57
C LEU A 73 -11.79 3.70 36.18
N LYS A 74 -10.49 3.78 35.86
CA LYS A 74 -9.88 2.84 34.92
C LYS A 74 -9.31 1.66 35.72
N PRO A 75 -9.24 0.49 35.07
CA PRO A 75 -9.44 -0.80 35.70
C PRO A 75 -8.12 -1.44 36.11
N GLU A 76 -8.27 -2.47 36.94
CA GLU A 76 -7.29 -3.53 37.14
C GLU A 76 -6.81 -4.12 35.81
N GLY A 77 -5.52 -4.49 35.76
CA GLY A 77 -5.00 -5.47 34.82
C GLY A 77 -3.65 -5.11 34.22
N PHE A 78 -2.63 -5.90 34.59
CA PHE A 78 -1.39 -6.12 33.85
C PHE A 78 -0.12 -5.35 34.27
N THR A 79 0.31 -5.53 35.52
CA THR A 79 1.75 -5.51 35.83
C THR A 79 2.30 -6.92 35.63
N ARG A 80 2.96 -7.16 34.50
CA ARG A 80 3.87 -8.30 34.32
C ARG A 80 5.14 -7.98 35.09
N ASP A 81 5.46 -8.76 36.11
CA ASP A 81 6.85 -8.93 36.55
C ASP A 81 7.64 -9.46 35.35
N VAL A 82 8.49 -8.60 34.79
CA VAL A 82 9.45 -8.92 33.74
C VAL A 82 10.69 -9.45 34.43
N THR A 83 10.67 -10.74 34.79
CA THR A 83 11.88 -11.55 34.65
C THR A 83 11.74 -12.25 33.31
N MET A 84 11.94 -11.48 32.23
CA MET A 84 12.06 -12.02 30.89
C MET A 84 13.51 -12.48 30.74
N SER A 85 13.69 -13.77 30.54
CA SER A 85 14.90 -14.29 29.93
C SER A 85 15.06 -13.62 28.57
N ASP A 86 16.26 -13.09 28.32
CA ASP A 86 16.73 -12.52 27.06
C ASP A 86 16.80 -13.59 25.95
N GLU A 87 15.66 -14.15 25.58
CA GLU A 87 15.49 -14.84 24.30
C GLU A 87 14.67 -13.92 23.42
N GLU A 88 15.39 -13.16 22.60
CA GLU A 88 14.89 -12.41 21.46
C GLU A 88 13.90 -13.29 20.69
N ARG A 89 12.60 -13.00 20.81
CA ARG A 89 11.64 -13.42 19.78
C ARG A 89 11.94 -12.55 18.57
N GLU A 90 12.90 -12.97 17.76
CA GLU A 90 12.92 -12.60 16.35
C GLU A 90 11.53 -13.00 15.80
N GLU A 91 10.65 -12.02 15.60
CA GLU A 91 9.44 -12.23 14.81
C GLU A 91 9.94 -12.62 13.41
N LYS A 92 9.86 -13.91 13.11
CA LYS A 92 10.32 -14.47 11.84
C LYS A 92 9.62 -13.72 10.71
N GLU A 93 10.40 -12.98 9.91
CA GLU A 93 9.88 -12.25 8.77
C GLU A 93 9.18 -13.24 7.82
N LEU A 94 7.89 -13.01 7.56
CA LEU A 94 7.08 -13.88 6.72
C LEU A 94 7.36 -13.55 5.25
N ASP A 95 7.81 -14.55 4.50
CA ASP A 95 8.19 -14.42 3.09
C ASP A 95 7.38 -15.37 2.18
N LEU A 96 7.75 -15.43 0.91
CA LEU A 96 7.08 -16.27 -0.09
C LEU A 96 7.34 -17.77 0.07
N THR A 97 8.16 -18.21 1.04
CA THR A 97 8.30 -19.65 1.36
C THR A 97 7.02 -20.21 2.00
N SER A 98 6.22 -19.34 2.62
CA SER A 98 4.93 -19.71 3.20
C SER A 98 3.81 -19.67 2.13
N PRO A 99 3.10 -20.79 1.88
CA PRO A 99 1.96 -20.80 0.97
C PRO A 99 0.83 -19.85 1.40
N GLU A 100 0.70 -19.60 2.71
CA GLU A 100 -0.30 -18.67 3.24
C GLU A 100 0.01 -17.23 2.81
N VAL A 101 1.29 -16.84 2.83
CA VAL A 101 1.74 -15.50 2.38
C VAL A 101 1.45 -15.32 0.90
N VAL A 102 1.82 -16.30 0.08
CA VAL A 102 1.54 -16.29 -1.37
C VAL A 102 0.03 -16.19 -1.63
N THR A 103 -0.78 -16.91 -0.86
CA THR A 103 -2.25 -16.86 -0.98
C THR A 103 -2.79 -15.46 -0.66
N LYS A 104 -2.31 -14.81 0.40
CA LYS A 104 -2.72 -13.45 0.78
C LYS A 104 -2.36 -12.43 -0.30
N TYR A 105 -1.15 -12.49 -0.87
CA TYR A 105 -0.77 -11.66 -2.02
C TYR A 105 -1.69 -11.89 -3.22
N LYS A 106 -1.94 -13.16 -3.59
CA LYS A 106 -2.79 -13.49 -4.74
C LYS A 106 -4.24 -13.07 -4.53
N SER A 107 -4.78 -13.21 -3.33
CA SER A 107 -6.13 -12.72 -3.01
C SER A 107 -6.22 -11.20 -3.04
N ALA A 108 -5.22 -10.48 -2.50
CA ALA A 108 -5.17 -9.02 -2.60
C ALA A 108 -5.07 -8.57 -4.07
N ALA A 109 -4.28 -9.27 -4.88
CA ALA A 109 -4.14 -9.01 -6.31
C ALA A 109 -5.41 -9.28 -7.10
N GLU A 110 -6.16 -10.35 -6.78
CA GLU A 110 -7.44 -10.62 -7.42
C GLU A 110 -8.45 -9.49 -7.16
N ILE A 111 -8.53 -9.01 -5.92
CA ILE A 111 -9.42 -7.90 -5.54
C ILE A 111 -9.04 -6.63 -6.30
N VAL A 112 -7.75 -6.27 -6.30
CA VAL A 112 -7.31 -5.02 -6.93
C VAL A 112 -7.42 -5.06 -8.46
N ASN A 113 -7.19 -6.22 -9.09
CA ASN A 113 -7.40 -6.39 -10.53
C ASN A 113 -8.88 -6.19 -10.90
N LYS A 114 -9.82 -6.74 -10.10
CA LYS A 114 -11.27 -6.54 -10.31
C LYS A 114 -11.70 -5.10 -10.02
N ALA A 115 -11.11 -4.47 -9.00
CA ALA A 115 -11.34 -3.06 -8.70
C ALA A 115 -10.92 -2.16 -9.88
N LEU A 116 -9.74 -2.43 -10.43
CA LEU A 116 -9.24 -1.72 -11.62
C LEU A 116 -10.16 -1.93 -12.82
N GLN A 117 -10.57 -3.18 -13.11
CA GLN A 117 -11.52 -3.47 -14.19
C GLN A 117 -12.84 -2.71 -14.02
N LEU A 118 -13.37 -2.65 -12.79
CA LEU A 118 -14.56 -1.88 -12.48
C LEU A 118 -14.35 -0.38 -12.77
N VAL A 119 -13.28 0.22 -12.26
CA VAL A 119 -13.02 1.66 -12.45
C VAL A 119 -12.82 1.98 -13.94
N VAL A 120 -12.04 1.17 -14.68
CA VAL A 120 -11.86 1.33 -16.13
C VAL A 120 -13.20 1.28 -16.86
N SER A 121 -14.11 0.36 -16.51
CA SER A 121 -15.42 0.25 -17.18
C SER A 121 -16.36 1.45 -16.94
N GLU A 122 -16.04 2.27 -15.93
CA GLU A 122 -16.80 3.45 -15.52
C GLU A 122 -16.14 4.75 -15.98
N CYS A 123 -14.88 4.69 -16.43
CA CYS A 123 -14.20 5.80 -17.08
C CYS A 123 -14.89 6.11 -18.41
N LYS A 124 -15.77 7.11 -18.38
CA LYS A 124 -16.54 7.60 -19.52
C LYS A 124 -16.48 9.12 -19.55
N PRO A 125 -16.62 9.75 -20.72
CA PRO A 125 -16.73 11.20 -20.79
C PRO A 125 -17.80 11.72 -19.83
N LYS A 126 -17.49 12.83 -19.17
CA LYS A 126 -18.29 13.51 -18.13
C LYS A 126 -18.39 12.77 -16.80
N ALA A 127 -17.77 11.60 -16.63
CA ALA A 127 -17.67 10.95 -15.33
C ALA A 127 -16.82 11.81 -14.39
N LYS A 128 -17.28 12.02 -13.16
CA LYS A 128 -16.52 12.76 -12.15
C LYS A 128 -15.38 11.91 -11.62
N ILE A 129 -14.20 12.50 -11.53
CA ILE A 129 -13.00 11.81 -11.08
C ILE A 129 -13.14 11.34 -9.62
N VAL A 130 -13.77 12.16 -8.77
CA VAL A 130 -14.01 11.83 -7.37
C VAL A 130 -14.88 10.58 -7.20
N ASP A 131 -15.94 10.44 -8.00
CA ASP A 131 -16.85 9.29 -7.96
C ASP A 131 -16.12 8.00 -8.35
N LEU A 132 -15.22 8.05 -9.34
CA LEU A 132 -14.39 6.92 -9.76
C LEU A 132 -13.44 6.49 -8.64
N CYS A 133 -12.81 7.45 -7.97
CA CYS A 133 -11.91 7.18 -6.85
C CYS A 133 -12.66 6.54 -5.67
N GLU A 134 -13.84 7.08 -5.32
CA GLU A 134 -14.68 6.51 -4.26
C GLU A 134 -15.19 5.11 -4.59
N LYS A 135 -15.54 4.86 -5.86
CA LYS A 135 -16.02 3.56 -6.33
C LYS A 135 -14.94 2.48 -6.22
N GLY A 136 -13.70 2.78 -6.66
CA GLY A 136 -12.56 1.88 -6.51
C GLY A 136 -12.26 1.54 -5.04
N ASP A 137 -12.19 2.58 -4.19
CA ASP A 137 -11.93 2.40 -2.76
C ASP A 137 -13.03 1.60 -2.06
N SER A 138 -14.29 1.88 -2.37
CA SER A 138 -15.44 1.21 -1.77
C SER A 138 -15.49 -0.26 -2.15
N TYR A 139 -15.24 -0.58 -3.42
CA TYR A 139 -15.14 -1.96 -3.89
C TYR A 139 -14.06 -2.74 -3.14
N MET A 140 -12.84 -2.18 -3.02
CA MET A 140 -11.76 -2.83 -2.28
C MET A 140 -12.11 -3.06 -0.81
N ARG A 141 -12.70 -2.07 -0.12
CA ARG A 141 -13.12 -2.22 1.30
C ARG A 141 -14.19 -3.29 1.46
N GLU A 142 -15.16 -3.36 0.56
CA GLU A 142 -16.23 -4.35 0.61
C GLU A 142 -15.69 -5.77 0.39
N GLN A 143 -14.92 -5.97 -0.68
CA GLN A 143 -14.38 -7.29 -1.04
C GLN A 143 -13.42 -7.81 0.03
N THR A 144 -12.50 -6.97 0.51
CA THR A 144 -11.61 -7.35 1.62
C THR A 144 -12.40 -7.60 2.90
N GLY A 145 -13.41 -6.78 3.20
CA GLY A 145 -14.29 -6.96 4.35
C GLY A 145 -14.95 -8.34 4.42
N ASN A 146 -15.25 -8.93 3.26
CA ASN A 146 -15.86 -10.26 3.10
C ASN A 146 -14.91 -11.44 3.35
N MET A 147 -13.60 -11.23 3.26
CA MET A 147 -12.61 -12.27 3.53
C MET A 147 -12.34 -12.42 5.03
N TYR A 148 -11.85 -13.57 5.51
CA TYR A 148 -11.36 -13.77 6.88
C TYR A 148 -12.28 -13.17 7.98
N LYS A 149 -13.61 -13.36 7.89
CA LYS A 149 -14.57 -12.90 8.90
C LYS A 149 -14.56 -13.75 10.19
N ASN A 150 -14.34 -15.06 10.03
CA ASN A 150 -14.50 -16.05 11.10
C ASN A 150 -13.16 -16.57 11.66
N VAL A 151 -12.09 -15.77 11.56
CA VAL A 151 -10.77 -16.15 12.08
C VAL A 151 -10.61 -15.70 13.54
N LYS A 152 -9.91 -16.51 14.34
CA LYS A 152 -9.66 -16.22 15.77
C LYS A 152 -8.80 -14.96 15.98
N ARG A 153 -7.90 -14.67 15.03
CA ARG A 153 -7.04 -13.48 15.03
C ARG A 153 -7.67 -12.41 14.16
N LYS A 154 -7.77 -11.17 14.65
CA LYS A 154 -8.15 -10.02 13.82
C LYS A 154 -7.09 -9.84 12.73
N ILE A 155 -7.49 -9.96 11.47
CA ILE A 155 -6.63 -9.72 10.29
C ILE A 155 -6.97 -8.34 9.73
N GLU A 156 -5.97 -7.47 9.66
CA GLU A 156 -6.10 -6.15 9.03
C GLU A 156 -6.11 -6.28 7.51
N ARG A 157 -6.99 -5.55 6.83
CA ARG A 157 -7.21 -5.67 5.39
C ARG A 157 -7.96 -4.45 4.89
N GLY A 158 -7.78 -4.13 3.61
CA GLY A 158 -8.43 -2.99 2.99
C GLY A 158 -7.59 -2.36 1.90
N VAL A 159 -7.78 -1.05 1.75
CA VAL A 159 -7.03 -0.22 0.81
C VAL A 159 -5.61 0.00 1.33
N ALA A 160 -4.62 -0.35 0.52
CA ALA A 160 -3.20 -0.11 0.79
C ALA A 160 -2.70 1.18 0.15
N PHE A 161 -3.27 1.55 -1.00
CA PHE A 161 -3.04 2.83 -1.65
C PHE A 161 -4.37 3.31 -2.24
N PRO A 162 -4.83 4.54 -1.94
CA PRO A 162 -6.11 5.06 -2.43
C PRO A 162 -6.20 5.02 -3.94
N THR A 163 -7.41 4.86 -4.45
CA THR A 163 -7.68 4.97 -5.87
C THR A 163 -7.34 6.38 -6.34
N CYS A 164 -6.47 6.45 -7.33
CA CYS A 164 -6.04 7.67 -8.00
C CYS A 164 -6.40 7.58 -9.47
N VAL A 165 -6.83 8.69 -10.05
CA VAL A 165 -7.22 8.79 -11.46
C VAL A 165 -6.58 10.06 -12.01
N SER A 166 -5.41 9.93 -12.65
CA SER A 166 -4.59 11.05 -13.12
C SER A 166 -4.70 11.20 -14.64
N VAL A 167 -5.13 12.37 -15.10
CA VAL A 167 -5.50 12.63 -16.50
C VAL A 167 -4.39 13.38 -17.25
N ASN A 168 -4.13 12.99 -18.49
CA ASN A 168 -3.24 13.69 -19.43
C ASN A 168 -1.82 13.91 -18.87
N ASN A 169 -1.42 15.16 -18.70
CA ASN A 169 -0.12 15.57 -18.18
C ASN A 169 0.00 15.40 -16.65
N THR A 170 -1.10 15.15 -15.94
CA THR A 170 -1.05 14.82 -14.50
C THR A 170 -0.37 13.46 -14.35
N VAL A 171 0.74 13.39 -13.63
CA VAL A 171 1.61 12.22 -13.58
C VAL A 171 1.07 11.15 -12.64
N CYS A 172 0.74 11.54 -11.40
CA CYS A 172 0.39 10.60 -10.34
C CYS A 172 -0.45 11.23 -9.22
N HIS A 173 -0.98 10.36 -8.35
CA HIS A 173 -1.57 10.67 -7.03
C HIS A 173 -2.82 11.56 -7.02
N PHE A 174 -3.45 11.83 -8.17
CA PHE A 174 -4.68 12.61 -8.19
C PHE A 174 -5.86 11.80 -7.61
N SER A 175 -6.21 12.07 -6.36
CA SER A 175 -7.35 11.49 -5.64
C SER A 175 -8.12 12.60 -4.93
N PRO A 176 -8.95 13.37 -5.65
CA PRO A 176 -9.48 14.63 -5.16
C PRO A 176 -10.41 14.50 -3.96
N LEU A 177 -10.65 15.62 -3.27
CA LEU A 177 -11.64 15.74 -2.18
C LEU A 177 -13.07 15.71 -2.73
N ALA A 178 -14.05 15.45 -1.84
CA ALA A 178 -15.47 15.37 -2.20
C ALA A 178 -16.03 16.66 -2.85
N SER A 179 -15.41 17.81 -2.60
CA SER A 179 -15.79 19.11 -3.16
C SER A 179 -15.28 19.36 -4.59
N ASP A 180 -14.45 18.49 -5.13
CA ASP A 180 -13.89 18.61 -6.48
C ASP A 180 -14.93 18.30 -7.57
N VAL A 181 -14.84 19.00 -8.69
CA VAL A 181 -15.80 18.91 -9.81
C VAL A 181 -15.15 18.45 -11.11
N SER A 182 -13.90 18.01 -11.08
CA SER A 182 -13.16 17.57 -12.27
C SER A 182 -13.84 16.35 -12.89
N VAL A 183 -14.02 16.41 -14.21
CA VAL A 183 -14.65 15.36 -15.01
C VAL A 183 -13.68 14.90 -16.10
N LEU A 184 -13.91 13.68 -16.58
CA LEU A 184 -13.21 13.15 -17.74
C LEU A 184 -13.79 13.70 -19.05
N GLU A 185 -12.94 13.83 -20.07
CA GLU A 185 -13.31 14.25 -21.43
C GLU A 185 -13.01 13.16 -22.46
N GLU A 186 -13.68 13.22 -23.61
CA GLU A 186 -13.39 12.30 -24.73
C GLU A 186 -11.93 12.49 -25.20
N GLY A 187 -11.21 11.40 -25.40
CA GLY A 187 -9.81 11.39 -25.81
C GLY A 187 -8.81 11.54 -24.65
N ASP A 188 -9.27 11.69 -23.40
CA ASP A 188 -8.36 11.76 -22.25
C ASP A 188 -7.55 10.48 -22.08
N ILE A 189 -6.25 10.64 -21.76
CA ILE A 189 -5.40 9.54 -21.29
C ILE A 189 -5.45 9.48 -19.75
N VAL A 190 -6.08 8.44 -19.24
CA VAL A 190 -6.41 8.27 -17.83
C VAL A 190 -5.51 7.20 -17.22
N LYS A 191 -4.75 7.58 -16.19
CA LYS A 191 -3.94 6.67 -15.39
C LYS A 191 -4.68 6.35 -14.10
N ILE A 192 -4.98 5.08 -13.89
CA ILE A 192 -5.67 4.59 -12.70
C ILE A 192 -4.65 3.82 -11.86
N ASP A 193 -4.43 4.23 -10.62
CA ASP A 193 -3.48 3.62 -9.69
C ASP A 193 -4.18 3.31 -8.35
N MET A 194 -3.99 2.10 -7.84
CA MET A 194 -4.61 1.65 -6.60
C MET A 194 -3.86 0.44 -6.01
N ALA A 195 -4.00 0.24 -4.70
CA ALA A 195 -3.47 -0.96 -4.04
C ALA A 195 -4.39 -1.46 -2.93
N CYS A 196 -4.35 -2.78 -2.73
CA CYS A 196 -5.11 -3.51 -1.71
C CYS A 196 -4.13 -4.31 -0.84
N HIS A 197 -4.48 -4.58 0.42
CA HIS A 197 -3.73 -5.51 1.26
C HIS A 197 -4.61 -6.47 2.05
N ILE A 198 -4.02 -7.62 2.38
CA ILE A 198 -4.57 -8.61 3.31
C ILE A 198 -3.47 -8.97 4.31
N ASP A 199 -3.72 -8.79 5.59
CA ASP A 199 -2.77 -9.03 6.70
C ASP A 199 -1.44 -8.27 6.52
N GLY A 200 -1.50 -7.13 5.83
CA GLY A 200 -0.32 -6.31 5.50
C GLY A 200 0.42 -6.72 4.23
N PHE A 201 0.05 -7.80 3.54
CA PHE A 201 0.64 -8.18 2.25
C PHE A 201 -0.05 -7.41 1.12
N ILE A 202 0.71 -6.59 0.40
CA ILE A 202 0.21 -5.55 -0.50
C ILE A 202 0.25 -6.03 -1.96
N ALA A 203 -0.82 -5.77 -2.70
CA ALA A 203 -0.84 -5.87 -4.15
C ALA A 203 -1.26 -4.53 -4.74
N SER A 204 -0.42 -3.99 -5.63
CA SER A 204 -0.60 -2.70 -6.30
C SER A 204 -0.76 -2.89 -7.80
N VAL A 205 -1.56 -2.05 -8.43
CA VAL A 205 -1.73 -2.04 -9.88
C VAL A 205 -1.97 -0.63 -10.37
N ALA A 206 -1.37 -0.29 -11.50
CA ALA A 206 -1.72 0.90 -12.25
C ALA A 206 -1.79 0.60 -13.74
N HIS A 207 -2.73 1.25 -14.41
CA HIS A 207 -2.97 1.07 -15.83
C HIS A 207 -3.37 2.38 -16.47
N THR A 208 -2.98 2.53 -17.74
CA THR A 208 -3.34 3.69 -18.55
C THR A 208 -4.37 3.31 -19.60
N HIS A 209 -5.47 4.05 -19.62
CA HIS A 209 -6.59 3.85 -20.52
C HIS A 209 -6.92 5.16 -21.24
N VAL A 210 -7.22 5.12 -22.53
CA VAL A 210 -7.64 6.28 -23.31
C VAL A 210 -9.13 6.22 -23.55
N LEU A 211 -9.84 7.34 -23.31
CA LEU A 211 -11.29 7.43 -23.49
C LEU A 211 -11.65 7.64 -24.95
N GLN A 212 -11.47 6.61 -25.75
CA GLN A 212 -11.84 6.60 -27.16
C GLN A 212 -12.27 5.20 -27.59
N GLU A 213 -13.05 5.15 -28.67
CA GLU A 213 -13.31 3.91 -29.39
C GLU A 213 -12.19 3.61 -30.40
N GLY A 214 -11.95 2.31 -30.64
CA GLY A 214 -10.95 1.86 -31.61
C GLY A 214 -9.50 1.97 -31.14
N PRO A 215 -8.53 1.80 -32.06
CA PRO A 215 -7.12 1.77 -31.73
C PRO A 215 -6.61 3.15 -31.30
N VAL A 216 -5.81 3.19 -30.23
CA VAL A 216 -5.09 4.39 -29.81
C VAL A 216 -3.95 4.65 -30.78
N THR A 217 -3.82 5.89 -31.26
CA THR A 217 -2.80 6.29 -32.24
C THR A 217 -1.95 7.47 -31.74
N GLY A 218 -0.90 7.81 -32.49
CA GLY A 218 -0.09 9.01 -32.25
C GLY A 218 0.72 8.96 -30.95
N ARG A 219 0.96 10.14 -30.36
CA ARG A 219 1.83 10.29 -29.18
C ARG A 219 1.30 9.59 -27.92
N ALA A 220 -0.02 9.50 -27.76
CA ALA A 220 -0.63 8.72 -26.68
C ALA A 220 -0.32 7.22 -26.83
N ALA A 221 -0.39 6.68 -28.05
CA ALA A 221 -0.02 5.29 -28.33
C ALA A 221 1.48 5.05 -28.07
N ASP A 222 2.35 6.00 -28.45
CA ASP A 222 3.79 5.92 -28.17
C ASP A 222 4.08 5.88 -26.67
N ALA A 223 3.42 6.72 -25.86
CA ALA A 223 3.60 6.76 -24.41
C ALA A 223 3.18 5.44 -23.75
N ILE A 224 2.01 4.90 -24.13
CA ILE A 224 1.48 3.65 -23.57
C ILE A 224 2.34 2.46 -24.02
N ALA A 225 2.74 2.42 -25.30
CA ALA A 225 3.61 1.37 -25.83
C ALA A 225 5.00 1.40 -25.16
N ALA A 226 5.56 2.59 -24.91
CA ALA A 226 6.80 2.77 -24.16
C ALA A 226 6.68 2.22 -22.74
N ALA A 227 5.67 2.67 -21.98
CA ALA A 227 5.45 2.23 -20.60
C ALA A 227 5.21 0.71 -20.51
N ASN A 228 4.39 0.15 -21.40
CA ASN A 228 4.10 -1.28 -21.40
C ASN A 228 5.30 -2.14 -21.81
N THR A 229 6.03 -1.75 -22.86
CA THR A 229 7.24 -2.47 -23.26
C THR A 229 8.29 -2.43 -22.15
N ALA A 230 8.47 -1.27 -21.52
CA ALA A 230 9.40 -1.12 -20.41
C ALA A 230 8.96 -1.97 -19.21
N ALA A 231 7.66 -2.05 -18.92
CA ALA A 231 7.10 -2.95 -17.91
C ALA A 231 7.37 -4.44 -18.22
N GLU A 232 7.22 -4.86 -19.47
CA GLU A 232 7.50 -6.23 -19.91
C GLU A 232 9.00 -6.58 -19.86
N VAL A 233 9.88 -5.63 -20.20
CA VAL A 233 11.33 -5.77 -20.02
C VAL A 233 11.67 -5.83 -18.53
N ALA A 234 11.14 -4.93 -17.71
CA ALA A 234 11.35 -4.93 -16.26
C ALA A 234 10.90 -6.25 -15.62
N LEU A 235 9.74 -6.79 -16.00
CA LEU A 235 9.26 -8.10 -15.52
C LEU A 235 10.27 -9.24 -15.76
N ARG A 236 11.05 -9.17 -16.84
CA ARG A 236 12.03 -10.20 -17.21
C ARG A 236 13.40 -9.96 -16.58
N LEU A 237 13.72 -8.72 -16.23
CA LEU A 237 15.00 -8.33 -15.61
C LEU A 237 14.95 -8.34 -14.07
N VAL A 238 13.79 -8.07 -13.46
CA VAL A 238 13.56 -8.19 -12.02
C VAL A 238 13.44 -9.66 -11.66
N ARG A 239 14.59 -10.28 -11.41
CA ARG A 239 14.73 -11.69 -11.04
C ARG A 239 15.98 -11.88 -10.17
N PRO A 240 16.03 -12.94 -9.34
CA PRO A 240 17.16 -13.20 -8.47
C PRO A 240 18.50 -13.19 -9.22
N GLY A 241 19.53 -12.57 -8.64
CA GLY A 241 20.86 -12.47 -9.25
C GLY A 241 21.09 -11.27 -10.18
N ARG A 242 20.07 -10.43 -10.41
CA ARG A 242 20.17 -9.20 -11.20
C ARG A 242 20.20 -7.98 -10.30
N LYS A 243 20.82 -6.90 -10.79
CA LYS A 243 20.90 -5.63 -10.08
C LYS A 243 19.77 -4.70 -10.46
N ASN A 244 19.36 -3.84 -9.53
CA ASN A 244 18.38 -2.79 -9.77
C ASN A 244 18.80 -1.83 -10.91
N LYS A 245 20.08 -1.47 -11.01
CA LYS A 245 20.62 -0.60 -12.07
C LYS A 245 20.38 -1.13 -13.50
N ASP A 246 20.53 -2.44 -13.72
CA ASP A 246 20.29 -3.07 -15.02
C ASP A 246 18.85 -2.79 -15.50
N VAL A 247 17.88 -2.79 -14.58
CA VAL A 247 16.47 -2.51 -14.88
C VAL A 247 16.30 -1.03 -15.23
N SER A 248 16.90 -0.13 -14.46
CA SER A 248 16.86 1.32 -14.69
C SER A 248 17.39 1.71 -16.07
N GLU A 249 18.51 1.14 -16.49
CA GLU A 249 19.11 1.41 -17.81
C GLU A 249 18.22 0.85 -18.93
N ALA A 250 17.68 -0.36 -18.75
CA ALA A 250 16.85 -1.00 -19.76
C ALA A 250 15.53 -0.26 -20.02
N ILE A 251 14.83 0.19 -18.98
CA ILE A 251 13.55 0.91 -19.14
C ILE A 251 13.75 2.27 -19.82
N GLN A 252 14.86 2.95 -19.56
CA GLN A 252 15.22 4.20 -20.23
C GLN A 252 15.50 3.98 -21.71
N LYS A 253 16.25 2.91 -22.04
CA LYS A 253 16.50 2.52 -23.44
C LYS A 253 15.21 2.23 -24.19
N VAL A 254 14.27 1.52 -23.55
CA VAL A 254 12.96 1.23 -24.13
C VAL A 254 12.16 2.51 -24.38
N ALA A 255 12.08 3.42 -23.41
CA ALA A 255 11.33 4.67 -23.59
C ALA A 255 11.90 5.50 -24.76
N ALA A 256 13.23 5.59 -24.86
CA ALA A 256 13.90 6.31 -25.94
C ALA A 256 13.55 5.75 -27.34
N ALA A 257 13.33 4.43 -27.46
CA ALA A 257 12.93 3.82 -28.73
C ALA A 257 11.54 4.27 -29.25
N TYR A 258 10.72 4.86 -28.37
CA TYR A 258 9.42 5.44 -28.69
C TYR A 258 9.42 6.98 -28.71
N ASP A 259 10.61 7.61 -28.71
CA ASP A 259 10.79 9.05 -28.50
C ASP A 259 10.10 9.53 -27.20
N CYS A 260 10.09 8.69 -26.17
CA CYS A 260 9.55 9.00 -24.84
C CYS A 260 10.69 9.03 -23.81
N LYS A 261 10.42 9.62 -22.65
CA LYS A 261 11.33 9.62 -21.50
C LYS A 261 10.67 8.95 -20.31
N ILE A 262 11.44 8.21 -19.53
CA ILE A 262 10.98 7.74 -18.22
C ILE A 262 10.94 8.94 -17.27
N VAL A 263 9.91 9.02 -16.45
CA VAL A 263 9.71 10.11 -15.50
C VAL A 263 10.70 9.99 -14.33
N GLU A 264 11.38 11.09 -14.03
CA GLU A 264 12.32 11.22 -12.92
C GLU A 264 11.61 11.13 -11.56
N GLY A 265 12.29 10.56 -10.56
CA GLY A 265 11.78 10.46 -9.19
C GLY A 265 10.80 9.31 -8.93
N VAL A 266 10.45 8.52 -9.95
CA VAL A 266 9.65 7.29 -9.76
C VAL A 266 10.54 6.18 -9.18
N LEU A 267 10.03 5.49 -8.16
CA LEU A 267 10.70 4.40 -7.47
C LEU A 267 9.82 3.16 -7.51
N SER A 268 10.38 2.03 -7.93
CA SER A 268 9.77 0.72 -7.75
C SER A 268 10.29 0.09 -6.46
N HIS A 269 9.40 -0.16 -5.51
CA HIS A 269 9.78 -0.58 -4.15
C HIS A 269 9.67 -2.09 -3.95
N GLN A 270 10.60 -2.63 -3.17
CA GLN A 270 10.37 -3.89 -2.47
C GLN A 270 9.20 -3.71 -1.50
N MET A 271 8.31 -4.69 -1.44
CA MET A 271 7.21 -4.73 -0.47
C MET A 271 7.43 -5.84 0.54
N LYS A 272 7.09 -5.56 1.80
CA LYS A 272 7.09 -6.52 2.90
C LYS A 272 5.75 -6.44 3.63
N GLN A 273 5.53 -7.30 4.62
CA GLN A 273 4.33 -7.24 5.42
C GLN A 273 4.21 -5.87 6.11
N PHE A 274 3.15 -5.13 5.83
CA PHE A 274 2.88 -3.76 6.30
C PHE A 274 3.86 -2.68 5.82
N VAL A 275 4.73 -2.98 4.85
CA VAL A 275 5.70 -2.02 4.30
C VAL A 275 5.51 -1.92 2.79
N ILE A 276 5.00 -0.77 2.33
CA ILE A 276 4.76 -0.49 0.90
C ILE A 276 6.01 0.01 0.17
N ASP A 277 6.94 0.60 0.92
CA ASP A 277 8.12 1.34 0.49
C ASP A 277 9.37 0.78 1.19
N GLY A 278 9.70 -0.47 0.88
CA GLY A 278 10.92 -1.11 1.35
C GLY A 278 12.18 -0.43 0.83
N ASN A 279 13.29 -0.67 1.53
CA ASN A 279 14.57 0.00 1.27
C ASN A 279 15.24 -0.42 -0.05
N LYS A 280 15.04 -1.67 -0.50
CA LYS A 280 15.50 -2.09 -1.83
C LYS A 280 14.56 -1.51 -2.88
N VAL A 281 15.10 -0.63 -3.74
CA VAL A 281 14.31 0.07 -4.76
C VAL A 281 15.00 0.04 -6.11
N VAL A 282 14.20 0.07 -7.18
CA VAL A 282 14.65 0.37 -8.53
C VAL A 282 14.33 1.83 -8.81
N LEU A 283 15.37 2.64 -9.02
CA LEU A 283 15.23 4.03 -9.40
C LEU A 283 14.97 4.13 -10.89
N SER A 284 13.87 4.77 -11.31
CA SER A 284 13.51 4.81 -12.73
C SER A 284 14.51 5.60 -13.58
N VAL A 285 14.94 6.76 -13.09
CA VAL A 285 15.99 7.61 -13.69
C VAL A 285 16.88 8.16 -12.60
N SER A 286 18.19 8.07 -12.78
CA SER A 286 19.16 8.66 -11.85
C SER A 286 19.13 10.18 -11.95
N ASN A 287 19.03 10.86 -10.81
CA ASN A 287 19.20 12.30 -10.71
C ASN A 287 20.20 12.62 -9.57
N PRO A 288 20.77 13.84 -9.51
CA PRO A 288 21.76 14.19 -8.49
C PRO A 288 21.20 14.18 -7.05
N ASP A 289 19.90 14.42 -6.90
CA ASP A 289 19.24 14.60 -5.61
C ASP A 289 18.78 13.29 -4.96
N THR A 290 18.55 12.25 -5.78
CA THR A 290 18.06 10.94 -5.36
C THR A 290 19.12 9.89 -5.60
N ARG A 291 19.76 9.45 -4.51
CA ARG A 291 20.69 8.33 -4.53
C ARG A 291 20.00 7.08 -4.00
N VAL A 292 20.14 5.99 -4.75
CA VAL A 292 19.69 4.65 -4.36
C VAL A 292 20.91 3.74 -4.31
N ASP A 293 20.95 2.88 -3.29
CA ASP A 293 22.01 1.90 -3.15
C ASP A 293 21.88 0.77 -4.18
N ASP A 294 23.02 0.23 -4.59
CA ASP A 294 23.05 -0.94 -5.47
C ASP A 294 22.47 -2.13 -4.73
N ALA A 295 21.41 -2.70 -5.27
CA ALA A 295 20.72 -3.83 -4.69
C ALA A 295 20.65 -4.96 -5.71
N GLU A 296 20.88 -6.18 -5.23
CA GLU A 296 20.63 -7.41 -5.96
C GLU A 296 19.26 -7.96 -5.55
N PHE A 297 18.49 -8.40 -6.54
CA PHE A 297 17.22 -9.07 -6.30
C PHE A 297 17.47 -10.48 -5.75
N GLU A 298 16.65 -10.90 -4.80
CA GLU A 298 16.76 -12.19 -4.13
C GLU A 298 15.47 -13.01 -4.28
N GLU A 299 15.58 -14.33 -4.07
CA GLU A 299 14.40 -15.20 -4.00
C GLU A 299 13.53 -14.84 -2.80
N ASN A 300 12.23 -15.08 -2.94
CA ASN A 300 11.20 -14.80 -1.94
C ASN A 300 10.91 -13.31 -1.65
N GLU A 301 11.46 -12.40 -2.47
CA GLU A 301 11.12 -10.98 -2.43
C GLU A 301 9.87 -10.65 -3.26
N VAL A 302 9.22 -9.53 -2.93
CA VAL A 302 8.07 -8.98 -3.66
C VAL A 302 8.39 -7.55 -4.05
N TYR A 303 8.06 -7.15 -5.28
CA TYR A 303 8.25 -5.79 -5.75
C TYR A 303 6.97 -5.23 -6.37
N ALA A 304 6.71 -3.94 -6.13
CA ALA A 304 5.82 -3.13 -6.95
C ALA A 304 6.67 -2.41 -8.01
N ILE A 305 6.61 -2.92 -9.24
CA ILE A 305 7.28 -2.30 -10.38
C ILE A 305 6.38 -1.21 -10.94
N ASP A 306 6.86 0.03 -10.94
CA ASP A 306 6.15 1.23 -11.37
C ASP A 306 6.89 1.91 -12.52
N ILE A 307 6.33 1.83 -13.72
CA ILE A 307 6.90 2.41 -14.92
C ILE A 307 6.01 3.56 -15.37
N VAL A 308 6.59 4.75 -15.41
CA VAL A 308 5.92 5.96 -15.89
C VAL A 308 6.72 6.55 -17.04
N ALA A 309 6.11 6.63 -18.21
CA ALA A 309 6.68 7.19 -19.43
C ALA A 309 5.95 8.49 -19.81
N SER A 310 6.72 9.47 -20.30
CA SER A 310 6.26 10.79 -20.70
C SER A 310 6.66 11.06 -22.15
N THR A 311 5.77 11.70 -22.91
CA THR A 311 6.13 12.24 -24.24
C THR A 311 6.97 13.51 -24.16
N GLY A 312 7.02 14.12 -22.98
CA GLY A 312 7.71 15.37 -22.70
C GLY A 312 9.13 15.18 -22.18
N ASP A 313 9.51 15.95 -21.16
CA ASP A 313 10.89 15.98 -20.66
C ASP A 313 11.20 14.95 -19.57
N GLY A 314 10.20 14.28 -19.02
CA GLY A 314 10.34 13.33 -17.91
C GLY A 314 10.62 14.01 -16.57
N LYS A 315 10.36 15.33 -16.45
CA LYS A 315 10.74 16.15 -15.30
C LYS A 315 9.50 16.77 -14.65
N PRO A 316 8.78 15.99 -13.83
CA PRO A 316 7.48 16.38 -13.35
C PRO A 316 7.62 17.46 -12.26
N LYS A 317 6.66 18.38 -12.19
CA LYS A 317 6.67 19.51 -11.26
C LYS A 317 5.43 19.52 -10.40
N LEU A 318 5.60 19.93 -9.15
CA LEU A 318 4.47 20.28 -8.29
C LEU A 318 3.92 21.64 -8.73
N LEU A 319 2.65 21.70 -9.07
CA LEU A 319 1.98 22.94 -9.48
C LEU A 319 1.15 23.56 -8.35
N ASP A 320 0.45 22.73 -7.58
CA ASP A 320 -0.38 23.17 -6.46
C ASP A 320 -0.29 22.17 -5.30
N GLU A 321 0.28 22.61 -4.18
CA GLU A 321 0.37 21.82 -2.95
C GLU A 321 -1.01 21.39 -2.44
N LYS A 322 -2.06 22.18 -2.70
CA LYS A 322 -3.43 21.89 -2.22
C LYS A 322 -4.06 20.68 -2.90
N GLN A 323 -3.55 20.28 -4.07
CA GLN A 323 -3.98 19.05 -4.73
C GLN A 323 -3.47 17.79 -4.02
N THR A 324 -2.50 17.91 -3.11
CA THR A 324 -1.98 16.81 -2.31
C THR A 324 -3.03 16.35 -1.30
N THR A 325 -3.66 15.23 -1.59
CA THR A 325 -4.67 14.62 -0.72
C THR A 325 -4.24 13.29 -0.15
N ILE A 326 -3.13 12.71 -0.60
CA ILE A 326 -2.66 11.40 -0.17
C ILE A 326 -1.52 11.55 0.82
N TYR A 327 -1.62 10.82 1.93
CA TYR A 327 -0.66 10.87 3.02
C TYR A 327 -0.41 9.46 3.56
N LYS A 328 0.79 9.23 4.09
CA LYS A 328 1.14 8.02 4.85
C LYS A 328 1.71 8.43 6.19
N ARG A 329 1.43 7.66 7.24
CA ARG A 329 2.00 7.92 8.57
C ARG A 329 3.47 7.52 8.64
N ALA A 330 4.30 8.40 9.18
CA ALA A 330 5.67 8.07 9.58
C ALA A 330 5.64 7.49 11.00
N VAL A 331 5.73 6.16 11.11
CA VAL A 331 5.56 5.45 12.39
C VAL A 331 6.75 5.61 13.34
N ASP A 332 7.91 5.95 12.79
CA ASP A 332 9.18 6.23 13.47
C ASP A 332 9.27 7.67 14.00
N LYS A 333 8.39 8.56 13.54
CA LYS A 333 8.37 9.96 13.94
C LYS A 333 7.36 10.20 15.06
N SER A 334 7.78 10.97 16.06
CA SER A 334 6.94 11.35 17.20
C SER A 334 7.08 12.83 17.50
N TYR A 335 5.94 13.50 17.61
CA TYR A 335 5.87 14.93 17.89
C TYR A 335 4.59 15.25 18.67
N HIS A 336 4.71 16.18 19.62
CA HIS A 336 3.59 16.62 20.45
C HIS A 336 2.83 17.76 19.77
N LEU A 337 1.80 17.40 19.00
CA LEU A 337 0.94 18.34 18.27
C LEU A 337 0.29 19.38 19.20
N LYS A 338 0.49 20.66 18.86
CA LYS A 338 0.04 21.82 19.65
C LYS A 338 -1.41 22.18 19.33
N ILE A 339 -1.87 22.01 18.10
CA ILE A 339 -3.23 22.36 17.69
C ILE A 339 -4.20 21.23 18.05
N LYS A 340 -5.35 21.57 18.65
CA LYS A 340 -6.40 20.61 19.03
C LYS A 340 -6.94 19.83 17.83
N ALA A 341 -7.14 20.50 16.70
CA ALA A 341 -7.59 19.88 15.45
C ALA A 341 -6.58 18.83 14.96
N SER A 342 -5.28 19.13 14.98
CA SER A 342 -4.22 18.20 14.58
C SER A 342 -4.17 16.97 15.49
N ARG A 343 -4.26 17.14 16.81
CA ARG A 343 -4.33 15.99 17.75
C ARG A 343 -5.52 15.08 17.45
N PHE A 344 -6.69 15.66 17.19
CA PHE A 344 -7.88 14.90 16.85
C PHE A 344 -7.69 14.11 15.55
N ILE A 345 -7.23 14.78 14.48
CA ILE A 345 -7.11 14.13 13.18
C ILE A 345 -6.00 13.08 13.17
N PHE A 346 -4.89 13.34 13.85
CA PHE A 346 -3.81 12.37 13.98
C PHE A 346 -4.25 11.13 14.76
N SER A 347 -5.09 11.30 15.79
CA SER A 347 -5.70 10.17 16.51
C SER A 347 -6.65 9.37 15.62
N GLU A 348 -7.46 10.04 14.79
CA GLU A 348 -8.35 9.38 13.83
C GLU A 348 -7.55 8.60 12.77
N ILE A 349 -6.51 9.23 12.19
CA ILE A 349 -5.60 8.60 11.23
C ILE A 349 -4.92 7.39 11.85
N SER A 350 -4.37 7.51 13.07
CA SER A 350 -3.69 6.40 13.74
C SER A 350 -4.59 5.20 14.01
N GLN A 351 -5.92 5.40 14.10
CA GLN A 351 -6.88 4.33 14.31
C GLN A 351 -7.38 3.71 12.99
N LYS A 352 -7.60 4.54 11.96
CA LYS A 352 -8.17 4.10 10.67
C LYS A 352 -7.10 3.62 9.68
N PHE A 353 -5.94 4.28 9.68
CA PHE A 353 -4.86 4.13 8.71
C PHE A 353 -3.51 4.07 9.46
N PRO A 354 -3.27 3.02 10.26
CA PRO A 354 -2.12 2.98 11.15
C PRO A 354 -0.79 3.03 10.40
N ILE A 355 -0.72 2.44 9.21
CA ILE A 355 0.52 2.33 8.41
C ILE A 355 0.32 2.55 6.90
N MET A 356 -0.85 2.22 6.36
CA MET A 356 -1.10 2.32 4.92
C MET A 356 -1.36 3.77 4.49
N PRO A 357 -0.90 4.17 3.29
CA PRO A 357 -1.33 5.40 2.64
C PRO A 357 -2.86 5.55 2.59
N PHE A 358 -3.33 6.79 2.79
CA PHE A 358 -4.75 7.12 2.80
C PHE A 358 -5.01 8.46 2.11
N SER A 359 -6.23 8.64 1.60
CA SER A 359 -6.67 9.92 1.03
C SER A 359 -7.40 10.73 2.11
N ALA A 360 -7.16 12.03 2.13
CA ALA A 360 -7.85 13.00 2.97
C ALA A 360 -9.37 13.02 2.72
N ARG A 361 -9.85 12.50 1.57
CA ARG A 361 -11.28 12.26 1.31
C ARG A 361 -11.94 11.34 2.34
N ALA A 362 -11.18 10.45 2.99
CA ALA A 362 -11.69 9.57 4.04
C ALA A 362 -11.82 10.25 5.42
N LEU A 363 -11.45 11.53 5.51
CA LEU A 363 -11.51 12.36 6.71
C LEU A 363 -12.59 13.45 6.55
N GLU A 364 -12.99 14.06 7.67
CA GLU A 364 -13.87 15.22 7.62
C GLU A 364 -13.11 16.44 7.07
N GLU A 365 -13.60 17.00 5.96
CA GLU A 365 -12.86 17.96 5.13
C GLU A 365 -12.43 19.23 5.87
N LYS A 366 -13.30 19.82 6.71
CA LYS A 366 -12.96 21.06 7.42
C LYS A 366 -11.85 20.84 8.45
N ARG A 367 -11.89 19.73 9.17
CA ARG A 367 -10.83 19.35 10.12
C ARG A 367 -9.55 18.95 9.40
N ALA A 368 -9.65 18.23 8.27
CA ALA A 368 -8.50 17.82 7.46
C ALA A 368 -7.65 19.01 7.02
N ARG A 369 -8.28 20.06 6.48
CA ARG A 369 -7.58 21.26 5.99
C ARG A 369 -6.68 21.93 7.05
N LEU A 370 -7.10 21.94 8.31
CA LEU A 370 -6.35 22.58 9.38
C LEU A 370 -5.37 21.62 10.08
N GLY A 371 -5.81 20.37 10.32
CA GLY A 371 -5.06 19.42 11.12
C GLY A 371 -3.91 18.74 10.37
N LEU A 372 -4.00 18.59 9.05
CA LEU A 372 -2.96 17.91 8.27
C LEU A 372 -1.68 18.74 8.14
N VAL A 373 -1.80 20.07 8.04
CA VAL A 373 -0.65 20.98 7.85
C VAL A 373 0.39 20.83 8.96
N GLU A 374 -0.03 20.85 10.23
CA GLU A 374 0.89 20.66 11.35
C GLU A 374 1.53 19.26 11.35
N CYS A 375 0.75 18.22 11.01
CA CYS A 375 1.25 16.86 10.93
C CYS A 375 2.32 16.67 9.85
N VAL A 376 2.15 17.31 8.68
CA VAL A 376 3.12 17.27 7.58
C VAL A 376 4.37 18.08 7.95
N ASN A 377 4.19 19.30 8.47
CA ASN A 377 5.31 20.18 8.85
C ASN A 377 6.22 19.58 9.94
N HIS A 378 5.69 18.67 10.76
CA HIS A 378 6.44 17.94 11.78
C HIS A 378 6.71 16.49 11.40
N GLU A 379 6.66 16.16 10.10
CA GLU A 379 7.03 14.85 9.52
C GLU A 379 6.26 13.65 10.11
N LEU A 380 5.11 13.87 10.74
CA LEU A 380 4.25 12.78 11.22
C LEU A 380 3.49 12.12 10.05
N LEU A 381 3.30 12.86 8.97
CA LEU A 381 2.68 12.40 7.73
C LEU A 381 3.60 12.72 6.55
N GLN A 382 3.88 11.71 5.75
CA GLN A 382 4.57 11.83 4.47
C GLN A 382 3.53 12.11 3.36
N PRO A 383 3.61 13.23 2.64
CA PRO A 383 2.72 13.54 1.53
C PRO A 383 3.11 12.78 0.26
N TYR A 384 2.10 12.44 -0.54
CA TYR A 384 2.26 11.96 -1.93
C TYR A 384 1.74 13.06 -2.86
N PRO A 385 2.60 13.98 -3.30
CA PRO A 385 2.18 15.14 -4.08
C PRO A 385 1.66 14.75 -5.46
N VAL A 386 0.74 15.56 -5.99
CA VAL A 386 0.30 15.48 -7.38
C VAL A 386 1.31 16.22 -8.24
N LEU A 387 1.99 15.49 -9.13
CA LEU A 387 2.99 16.05 -10.03
C LEU A 387 2.46 16.13 -11.45
N HIS A 388 2.99 17.07 -12.23
CA HIS A 388 2.54 17.36 -13.58
C HIS A 388 3.70 17.49 -14.55
N GLU A 389 3.50 16.97 -15.76
CA GLU A 389 4.27 17.32 -16.95
C GLU A 389 3.77 18.63 -17.56
N LYS A 390 4.49 19.12 -18.58
CA LYS A 390 4.05 20.29 -19.35
C LYS A 390 2.68 20.03 -19.97
N HIS A 391 1.87 21.09 -20.06
CA HIS A 391 0.57 21.00 -20.68
C HIS A 391 0.70 20.60 -22.17
N GLY A 392 -0.10 19.63 -22.60
CA GLY A 392 -0.06 19.07 -23.95
C GLY A 392 0.81 17.81 -24.10
N ASP A 393 1.67 17.51 -23.11
CA ASP A 393 2.37 16.23 -23.04
C ASP A 393 1.48 15.14 -22.43
N TYR A 394 1.70 13.91 -22.85
CA TYR A 394 1.01 12.73 -22.35
C TYR A 394 1.90 11.91 -21.44
N VAL A 395 1.31 11.42 -20.35
CA VAL A 395 1.97 10.52 -19.41
C VAL A 395 1.20 9.22 -19.34
N ALA A 396 1.91 8.10 -19.48
CA ALA A 396 1.40 6.75 -19.32
C ALA A 396 2.11 6.05 -18.16
N GLN A 397 1.35 5.33 -17.36
CA GLN A 397 1.81 4.54 -16.22
C GLN A 397 1.35 3.09 -16.34
N ILE A 398 2.27 2.17 -16.10
CA ILE A 398 2.00 0.74 -15.91
C ILE A 398 2.68 0.31 -14.61
N LYS A 399 1.89 -0.13 -13.63
CA LYS A 399 2.39 -0.66 -12.35
C LYS A 399 1.86 -2.06 -12.11
N PHE A 400 2.72 -2.95 -11.63
CA PHE A 400 2.33 -4.30 -11.27
C PHE A 400 3.14 -4.84 -10.09
N THR A 401 2.55 -5.79 -9.39
CA THR A 401 3.20 -6.55 -8.32
C THR A 401 3.75 -7.86 -8.89
N VAL A 402 5.02 -8.14 -8.55
CA VAL A 402 5.73 -9.35 -8.96
C VAL A 402 6.30 -10.07 -7.74
N LEU A 403 6.12 -11.40 -7.72
CA LEU A 403 6.62 -12.31 -6.70
C LEU A 403 7.85 -13.03 -7.25
N LEU A 404 9.01 -12.90 -6.60
CA LEU A 404 10.24 -13.56 -7.00
C LEU A 404 10.30 -14.95 -6.40
N MET A 405 9.62 -15.91 -7.04
CA MET A 405 9.58 -17.30 -6.58
C MET A 405 10.85 -18.05 -7.06
N PRO A 406 11.23 -19.17 -6.42
CA PRO A 406 12.34 -20.01 -6.88
C PRO A 406 12.17 -20.56 -8.32
N ASN A 407 10.93 -20.59 -8.84
CA ASN A 407 10.63 -20.99 -10.22
C ASN A 407 10.53 -19.80 -11.20
N GLY A 408 10.92 -18.60 -10.78
CA GLY A 408 10.92 -17.36 -11.56
C GLY A 408 9.91 -16.33 -11.08
N SER A 409 9.80 -15.24 -11.84
CA SER A 409 9.01 -14.07 -11.48
C SER A 409 7.52 -14.28 -11.83
N ASP A 410 6.63 -14.20 -10.84
CA ASP A 410 5.17 -14.36 -11.01
C ASP A 410 4.50 -12.98 -10.88
N ARG A 411 4.09 -12.39 -12.02
CA ARG A 411 3.27 -11.17 -12.05
C ARG A 411 1.85 -11.53 -11.60
N ILE A 412 1.39 -10.90 -10.53
CA ILE A 412 0.05 -11.20 -9.95
C ILE A 412 -0.99 -10.12 -10.23
N THR A 413 -0.58 -8.89 -10.56
CA THR A 413 -1.48 -7.81 -10.98
C THR A 413 -1.24 -7.40 -12.43
N SER A 414 -2.32 -7.23 -13.18
CA SER A 414 -2.28 -6.89 -14.60
C SER A 414 -3.64 -6.45 -15.11
N HIS A 415 -3.64 -5.70 -16.20
CA HIS A 415 -4.82 -5.35 -16.96
C HIS A 415 -4.50 -5.40 -18.46
N ALA A 416 -5.47 -5.76 -19.28
CA ALA A 416 -5.28 -5.85 -20.73
C ALA A 416 -5.13 -4.45 -21.33
N LEU A 417 -4.22 -4.29 -22.28
CA LEU A 417 -4.08 -3.04 -23.02
C LEU A 417 -5.19 -2.89 -24.06
N GLN A 418 -5.53 -1.64 -24.37
CA GLN A 418 -6.24 -1.30 -25.60
C GLN A 418 -5.38 -1.64 -26.82
N GLU A 419 -6.01 -1.74 -27.98
CA GLU A 419 -5.28 -1.84 -29.23
C GLU A 419 -4.47 -0.55 -29.46
N LEU A 420 -3.18 -0.68 -29.72
CA LEU A 420 -2.25 0.44 -29.90
C LEU A 420 -1.67 0.40 -31.31
N GLN A 421 -1.57 1.56 -31.94
CA GLN A 421 -0.83 1.78 -33.18
C GLN A 421 0.22 2.88 -32.93
N PRO A 422 1.33 2.53 -32.26
CA PRO A 422 2.42 3.47 -32.02
C PRO A 422 3.06 3.88 -33.35
N THR A 423 3.62 5.08 -33.38
CA THR A 423 4.31 5.62 -34.56
C THR A 423 5.68 4.95 -34.77
N LYS A 424 6.18 4.25 -33.76
CA LYS A 424 7.48 3.58 -33.75
C LYS A 424 7.35 2.07 -33.60
N THR A 425 8.24 1.36 -34.28
CA THR A 425 8.45 -0.09 -34.11
C THR A 425 9.73 -0.33 -33.32
N ILE A 426 9.70 -1.33 -32.42
CA ILE A 426 10.91 -1.73 -31.69
C ILE A 426 11.76 -2.58 -32.61
N ASP A 427 12.87 -1.99 -33.08
CA ASP A 427 13.86 -2.72 -33.89
C ASP A 427 15.21 -2.93 -33.21
N ASP A 428 15.40 -2.34 -32.03
CA ASP A 428 16.63 -2.52 -31.24
C ASP A 428 16.83 -4.00 -30.84
N PRO A 429 18.00 -4.60 -31.17
CA PRO A 429 18.25 -6.02 -30.94
C PRO A 429 18.36 -6.36 -29.45
N GLU A 430 18.78 -5.41 -28.60
CA GLU A 430 18.90 -5.62 -27.16
C GLU A 430 17.53 -5.65 -26.50
N ILE A 431 16.63 -4.73 -26.89
CA ILE A 431 15.24 -4.75 -26.42
C ILE A 431 14.56 -6.06 -26.83
N LYS A 432 14.73 -6.50 -28.07
CA LYS A 432 14.22 -7.80 -28.55
C LYS A 432 14.81 -8.97 -27.73
N ALA A 433 16.10 -8.92 -27.40
CA ALA A 433 16.75 -9.93 -26.57
C ALA A 433 16.18 -9.97 -25.14
N TRP A 434 15.92 -8.81 -24.51
CA TRP A 434 15.26 -8.75 -23.21
C TRP A 434 13.84 -9.31 -23.27
N LEU A 435 13.04 -8.93 -24.26
CA LEU A 435 11.67 -9.42 -24.43
C LEU A 435 11.59 -10.93 -24.70
N ALA A 436 12.64 -11.52 -25.30
CA ALA A 436 12.75 -12.96 -25.52
C ALA A 436 13.09 -13.76 -24.25
N LEU A 437 13.51 -13.10 -23.16
CA LEU A 437 13.77 -13.78 -21.89
C LEU A 437 12.45 -14.36 -21.33
N GLY A 438 12.52 -15.59 -20.82
CA GLY A 438 11.40 -16.20 -20.10
C GLY A 438 11.26 -15.62 -18.70
N THR A 439 10.01 -15.44 -18.24
CA THR A 439 9.69 -14.98 -16.88
C THR A 439 9.76 -16.11 -15.84
N LYS A 440 9.53 -17.36 -16.27
CA LYS A 440 9.62 -18.56 -15.43
C LYS A 440 10.81 -19.41 -15.85
N THR A 441 11.51 -19.99 -14.88
CA THR A 441 12.57 -20.96 -15.17
C THR A 441 11.92 -22.24 -15.69
N LYS A 442 12.29 -22.66 -16.90
CA LYS A 442 11.95 -24.02 -17.36
C LYS A 442 12.62 -24.98 -16.38
N LYS A 443 11.83 -25.76 -15.63
CA LYS A 443 12.34 -26.90 -14.86
C LYS A 443 13.28 -27.66 -15.79
N LYS A 444 14.58 -27.73 -15.47
CA LYS A 444 15.46 -28.73 -16.11
C LYS A 444 14.78 -30.07 -15.82
N GLY A 445 14.16 -30.65 -16.84
CA GLY A 445 13.52 -31.95 -16.72
C GLY A 445 14.53 -32.89 -16.09
N GLY A 446 14.17 -33.49 -14.96
CA GLY A 446 15.01 -34.46 -14.29
C GLY A 446 15.41 -35.49 -15.32
N GLY A 447 16.69 -35.47 -15.70
CA GLY A 447 17.26 -36.43 -16.62
C GLY A 447 16.97 -37.81 -16.06
N LYS A 448 16.03 -38.52 -16.70
CA LYS A 448 15.78 -39.92 -16.44
C LYS A 448 17.09 -40.61 -16.82
N LYS A 449 17.95 -40.90 -15.84
CA LYS A 449 19.14 -41.75 -15.97
C LYS A 449 18.65 -43.06 -16.60
N LYS A 450 18.78 -43.19 -17.92
CA LYS A 450 18.63 -44.46 -18.62
C LYS A 450 19.85 -45.28 -18.20
N LYS A 451 19.67 -46.09 -17.15
CA LYS A 451 20.63 -47.10 -16.72
C LYS A 451 20.85 -48.03 -17.91
N GLY A 452 22.08 -48.07 -18.42
CA GLY A 452 22.46 -48.95 -19.51
C GLY A 452 22.25 -50.41 -19.14
N LYS A 453 21.81 -51.21 -20.11
CA LYS A 453 22.03 -52.65 -20.13
C LYS A 453 22.64 -52.97 -21.50
N LYS A 454 23.88 -53.44 -21.47
CA LYS A 454 24.70 -53.87 -22.60
C LYS A 454 24.46 -55.38 -22.85
N GLY A 455 24.53 -55.80 -24.12
CA GLY A 455 24.59 -57.19 -24.60
C GLY A 455 23.21 -57.76 -24.97
N THR A 456 22.96 -58.29 -26.16
CA THR A 456 23.84 -59.01 -27.10
C THR A 456 23.38 -58.89 -28.56
N GLU A 457 24.36 -59.06 -29.46
CA GLU A 457 24.30 -59.04 -30.93
C GLU A 457 23.41 -60.12 -31.56
N ALA A 458 22.87 -59.81 -32.74
CA ALA A 458 22.81 -60.72 -33.89
C ALA A 458 22.67 -59.89 -35.18
N GLU A 459 23.64 -60.08 -36.09
CA GLU A 459 23.70 -59.55 -37.46
C GLU A 459 22.62 -60.14 -38.37
N ALA A 460 22.15 -59.37 -39.35
CA ALA A 460 22.09 -59.76 -40.77
C ALA A 460 21.66 -58.57 -41.64
N GLU A 461 22.36 -58.44 -42.77
CA GLU A 461 22.40 -57.34 -43.73
C GLU A 461 21.30 -57.42 -44.84
N PRO A 462 21.28 -56.52 -45.86
CA PRO A 462 20.05 -55.86 -46.36
C PRO A 462 19.56 -56.37 -47.72
N MET A 463 18.37 -55.91 -48.15
CA MET A 463 17.98 -55.90 -49.57
C MET A 463 17.18 -54.65 -49.93
N GLU A 464 17.74 -53.86 -50.86
CA GLU A 464 17.03 -52.91 -51.73
C GLU A 464 16.14 -53.66 -52.73
N ALA A 465 14.97 -53.09 -53.05
CA ALA A 465 14.39 -53.14 -54.40
C ALA A 465 13.29 -52.08 -54.58
N THR A 466 13.66 -51.07 -55.37
CA THR A 466 12.91 -50.29 -56.37
C THR A 466 11.47 -50.67 -56.79
N ASN A 467 10.77 -49.60 -57.20
CA ASN A 467 9.65 -49.47 -58.18
C ASN A 467 8.22 -49.70 -57.63
N GLY A 468 7.22 -48.87 -57.92
CA GLY A 468 7.17 -47.69 -58.78
C GLY A 468 5.81 -46.97 -58.72
N ALA A 469 5.80 -45.83 -59.42
CA ALA A 469 4.67 -44.97 -59.78
C ALA A 469 3.30 -45.65 -59.88
N THR A 470 2.24 -45.00 -59.38
CA THR A 470 1.20 -44.40 -60.23
C THR A 470 0.37 -43.35 -59.47
N SER A 471 0.15 -42.24 -60.16
CA SER A 471 -0.80 -41.16 -59.93
C SER A 471 -2.25 -41.60 -59.67
N GLN A 472 -2.99 -40.86 -58.85
CA GLN A 472 -4.25 -40.22 -59.28
C GLN A 472 -4.68 -39.10 -58.33
N GLN A 473 -5.28 -38.10 -58.97
CA GLN A 473 -5.66 -36.76 -58.53
C GLN A 473 -7.18 -36.72 -58.39
N GLN A 474 -7.72 -35.64 -57.79
CA GLN A 474 -9.14 -35.25 -57.62
C GLN A 474 -9.80 -35.85 -56.36
N ASP A 475 -10.37 -35.09 -55.42
CA ASP A 475 -10.74 -33.66 -55.31
C ASP A 475 -10.52 -33.16 -53.87
#